data_AF-A0A154L002-F1
#
_entry.id   AF-A0A154L002-F1
#
_cell.length_a   1.000
_cell.length_b   1.000
_cell.length_c   1.000
_cell.angle_alpha   90.00
_cell.angle_beta   90.00
_cell.angle_gamma   90.00
#
_symmetry.space_group_name_H-M   'P 1'
#
loop_
_entity.id
_entity.type
_entity.pdbx_description
1 polymer ?
#
loop_
_entity_poly.entity_id
_entity_poly.type
_entity_poly.pdbx_seq_one_letter_code
_entity_poly.pdbx_strand_id
1 'polypeptide(L)'
;MIRDPHYGIEAWVNHAQSWLTQTRPSVSFCVIKYEDLCNDTAGILRDIYTLLGFTIEDEVIHRAVESSSFSKMKENEAFCAEKNLTLPKDFTFVRKGGTSRGEGISPEDLSFINKRAGTMMKIFGYT
;
A
#
# COMPACT_ATOMS: atom_id res chain seq x y z
N MET A 1 12.89 8.61 -14.05
CA MET A 1 12.22 7.75 -13.05
C MET A 1 10.93 7.13 -13.61
N ILE A 2 9.92 7.88 -14.06
CA ILE A 2 8.63 7.30 -14.52
C ILE A 2 8.80 6.36 -15.74
N ARG A 3 9.71 6.68 -16.66
CA ARG A 3 10.04 5.87 -17.85
C ARG A 3 11.19 4.86 -17.63
N ASP A 4 11.66 4.69 -16.39
CA ASP A 4 12.74 3.76 -16.10
C ASP A 4 12.25 2.30 -16.30
N PRO A 5 13.02 1.43 -16.98
CA PRO A 5 12.57 0.08 -17.27
C PRO A 5 12.51 -0.83 -16.04
N HIS A 6 13.27 -0.52 -14.98
CA HIS A 6 13.36 -1.34 -13.77
C HIS A 6 12.56 -0.76 -12.60
N TYR A 7 12.42 0.56 -12.55
CA TYR A 7 11.80 1.25 -11.42
C TYR A 7 10.65 2.19 -11.81
N GLY A 8 10.31 2.25 -13.10
CA GLY A 8 9.26 3.10 -13.63
C GLY A 8 7.87 2.46 -13.61
N ILE A 9 6.92 3.11 -14.29
CA ILE A 9 5.52 2.68 -14.28
C ILE A 9 5.31 1.30 -14.89
N GLU A 10 6.11 0.92 -15.89
CA GLU A 10 6.02 -0.40 -16.53
C GLU A 10 6.44 -1.52 -15.56
N ALA A 11 7.48 -1.29 -14.76
CA ALA A 11 7.87 -2.22 -13.70
C ALA A 11 6.76 -2.38 -12.65
N TRP A 12 6.09 -1.29 -12.26
CA TRP A 12 4.92 -1.36 -11.37
C TRP A 12 3.76 -2.15 -11.98
N VAL A 13 3.43 -1.94 -13.25
CA VAL A 13 2.37 -2.69 -13.95
C VAL A 13 2.69 -4.17 -13.96
N ASN A 14 3.92 -4.54 -14.33
CA ASN A 14 4.35 -5.93 -14.37
C ASN A 14 4.29 -6.59 -12.99
N HIS A 15 4.71 -5.87 -11.95
CA HIS A 15 4.62 -6.34 -10.58
C HIS A 15 3.16 -6.53 -10.13
N ALA A 16 2.28 -5.56 -10.37
CA ALA A 16 0.87 -5.69 -10.00
C ALA A 16 0.17 -6.82 -10.78
N GLN A 17 0.51 -7.00 -12.06
CA GLN A 17 -0.04 -8.05 -12.91
C GLN A 17 0.40 -9.45 -12.45
N SER A 18 1.62 -9.62 -11.96
CA SER A 18 2.13 -10.93 -11.57
C SER A 18 1.33 -11.54 -10.43
N TRP A 19 0.85 -10.73 -9.48
CA TRP A 19 -0.06 -11.17 -8.42
C TRP A 19 -1.37 -11.75 -8.96
N LEU A 20 -1.89 -11.20 -10.07
CA LEU A 20 -3.15 -11.66 -10.66
C LEU A 20 -3.01 -12.86 -11.59
N THR A 21 -1.87 -12.95 -12.29
CA THR A 21 -1.69 -13.88 -13.41
C THR A 21 -0.74 -15.04 -13.12
N GLN A 22 0.15 -14.89 -12.15
CA GLN A 22 1.21 -15.86 -11.83
C GLN A 22 1.01 -16.52 -10.47
N THR A 23 -0.04 -16.15 -9.74
CA THR A 23 -0.40 -16.85 -8.50
C THR A 23 -0.96 -18.23 -8.82
N ARG A 24 -0.43 -19.24 -8.12
CA ARG A 24 -0.87 -20.64 -8.30
C ARG A 24 -2.34 -20.77 -7.95
N PRO A 25 -3.14 -21.57 -8.69
CA PRO A 25 -4.55 -21.78 -8.36
C PRO A 25 -4.82 -22.29 -6.94
N SER A 26 -3.83 -22.93 -6.32
CA SER A 26 -3.91 -23.45 -4.95
C SER A 26 -3.63 -22.40 -3.85
N VAL A 27 -3.28 -21.16 -4.22
CA VAL A 27 -2.94 -20.10 -3.27
C VAL A 27 -4.08 -19.09 -3.24
N SER A 28 -4.72 -18.97 -2.08
CA SER A 28 -5.66 -17.88 -1.79
C SER A 28 -4.87 -16.64 -1.39
N PHE A 29 -5.19 -15.50 -2.00
CA PHE A 29 -4.61 -14.22 -1.64
C PHE A 29 -5.70 -13.14 -1.64
N CYS A 30 -5.47 -12.09 -0.86
CA CYS A 30 -6.33 -10.92 -0.79
C CYS A 30 -5.57 -9.71 -1.33
N VAL A 31 -6.15 -9.00 -2.29
CA VAL A 31 -5.63 -7.73 -2.77
C VAL A 31 -6.35 -6.61 -2.06
N ILE A 32 -5.59 -5.74 -1.39
CA ILE A 32 -6.11 -4.60 -0.65
C ILE A 32 -5.49 -3.34 -1.24
N LYS A 33 -6.33 -2.38 -1.59
CA LYS A 33 -5.86 -1.06 -2.02
C LYS A 33 -5.53 -0.21 -0.80
N TYR A 34 -4.46 0.57 -0.91
CA TYR A 34 -4.06 1.46 0.18
C TYR A 34 -5.16 2.48 0.50
N GLU A 35 -5.85 2.98 -0.51
CA GLU A 35 -6.94 3.95 -0.33
C GLU A 35 -8.11 3.35 0.45
N ASP A 36 -8.50 2.10 0.16
CA ASP A 36 -9.57 1.41 0.87
C ASP A 36 -9.16 1.12 2.32
N LEU A 37 -7.90 0.71 2.54
CA LEU A 37 -7.33 0.53 3.87
C LEU A 37 -7.36 1.82 4.69
N CYS A 38 -7.05 2.98 4.08
CA CYS A 38 -7.14 4.26 4.78
C CYS A 38 -8.58 4.68 5.08
N ASN A 39 -9.53 4.29 4.23
CA ASN A 39 -10.94 4.66 4.38
C ASN A 39 -11.65 3.83 5.45
N ASP A 40 -11.38 2.52 5.52
CA ASP A 40 -11.96 1.62 6.52
C ASP A 40 -10.96 0.56 7.01
N THR A 41 -9.99 1.00 7.81
CA THR A 41 -8.94 0.11 8.35
C THR A 41 -9.52 -1.05 9.16
N ALA A 42 -10.57 -0.79 9.96
CA ALA A 42 -11.16 -1.79 10.83
C ALA A 42 -11.94 -2.84 10.05
N GLY A 43 -12.72 -2.43 9.04
CA GLY A 43 -13.40 -3.32 8.10
C GLY A 43 -12.41 -4.22 7.37
N ILE A 44 -11.38 -3.63 6.75
CA ILE A 44 -10.36 -4.38 6.03
C ILE A 44 -9.63 -5.38 6.95
N LEU A 45 -9.29 -4.99 8.18
CA LEU A 45 -8.64 -5.91 9.12
C LEU A 45 -9.56 -7.10 9.48
N ARG A 46 -10.86 -6.84 9.68
CA ARG A 46 -11.85 -7.90 9.92
C ARG A 46 -11.98 -8.84 8.73
N ASP A 47 -11.98 -8.32 7.51
CA ASP A 47 -12.05 -9.13 6.29
C ASP A 47 -10.82 -10.04 6.14
N ILE A 48 -9.61 -9.53 6.45
CA ILE A 48 -8.38 -10.33 6.46
C ILE A 48 -8.51 -11.49 7.45
N TYR A 49 -8.92 -11.23 8.70
CA TYR A 49 -9.04 -12.30 9.69
C TYR A 49 -10.13 -13.31 9.35
N THR A 50 -11.24 -12.85 8.76
CA THR A 50 -12.31 -13.71 8.27
C THR A 50 -11.80 -14.64 7.16
N LEU A 51 -11.00 -14.11 6.23
CA LEU A 51 -10.35 -14.91 5.17
C LEU A 51 -9.40 -15.97 5.76
N LEU A 52 -8.74 -15.65 6.87
CA LEU A 52 -7.87 -16.58 7.59
C LEU A 52 -8.64 -17.58 8.47
N GLY A 53 -9.98 -17.46 8.56
CA GLY A 53 -10.84 -18.36 9.34
C GLY A 53 -10.99 -17.98 10.81
N PHE A 54 -10.67 -16.74 11.19
CA PHE A 54 -10.79 -16.24 12.56
C PHE A 54 -11.95 -15.26 12.71
N THR A 55 -12.67 -15.37 13.82
CA THR A 55 -13.60 -14.34 14.30
C THR A 55 -12.90 -13.58 15.41
N ILE A 56 -12.77 -12.26 15.25
CA ILE A 56 -12.07 -11.39 16.19
C ILE A 56 -13.06 -10.39 16.76
N GLU A 57 -13.04 -10.23 18.08
CA GLU A 57 -13.85 -9.24 18.80
C GLU A 57 -13.52 -7.82 18.33
N ASP A 58 -14.56 -6.98 18.20
CA ASP A 58 -14.41 -5.60 17.71
C ASP A 58 -13.43 -4.77 18.55
N GLU A 59 -13.41 -4.96 19.87
CA GLU A 59 -12.47 -4.28 20.76
C GLU A 59 -11.00 -4.59 20.41
N VAL A 60 -10.71 -5.83 20.01
CA VAL A 60 -9.35 -6.23 19.60
C VAL A 60 -8.99 -5.55 18.28
N ILE A 61 -9.91 -5.51 17.32
CA ILE A 61 -9.72 -4.82 16.04
C ILE A 61 -9.45 -3.33 16.28
N HIS A 62 -10.27 -2.65 17.08
CA HIS A 62 -10.10 -1.22 17.36
C HIS A 62 -8.77 -0.92 18.04
N ARG A 63 -8.36 -1.72 19.04
CA ARG A 63 -7.04 -1.56 19.67
C ARG A 63 -5.90 -1.77 18.69
N ALA A 64 -6.01 -2.75 17.78
CA ALA A 64 -4.99 -3.01 16.77
C ALA A 64 -4.88 -1.85 15.77
N VAL A 65 -6.00 -1.30 15.32
CA VAL A 65 -6.06 -0.13 14.44
C VAL A 65 -5.44 1.09 15.11
N GLU A 66 -5.79 1.38 16.36
CA GLU A 66 -5.24 2.51 17.10
C GLU A 66 -3.73 2.38 17.34
N SER A 67 -3.27 1.18 17.70
CA SER A 67 -1.84 0.88 17.88
C SER A 67 -1.04 0.98 16.57
N SER A 68 -1.71 0.78 15.43
CA SER A 68 -1.13 0.88 14.09
C SER A 68 -1.40 2.23 13.42
N SER A 69 -1.92 3.21 14.18
CA SER A 69 -2.19 4.54 13.65
C SER A 69 -0.90 5.24 13.18
N PHE A 70 -1.05 6.15 12.22
CA PHE A 70 0.08 6.88 11.65
C PHE A 70 0.92 7.63 12.71
N SER A 71 0.26 8.21 13.72
CA SER A 71 0.93 8.86 14.85
C SER A 71 1.76 7.86 15.66
N LYS A 72 1.19 6.69 15.99
CA LYS A 72 1.89 5.65 16.74
C LYS A 72 3.04 5.03 15.94
N MET A 73 2.88 4.88 14.63
CA MET A 73 3.97 4.46 13.73
C MET A 73 5.12 5.46 13.73
N LYS A 74 4.84 6.77 13.70
CA LYS A 74 5.88 7.82 13.79
C LYS A 74 6.59 7.83 15.14
N GLU A 75 5.85 7.67 16.23
CA GLU A 75 6.42 7.56 17.57
C GLU A 75 7.36 6.34 17.68
N ASN A 76 6.92 5.20 17.16
CA ASN A 76 7.73 3.98 17.11
C ASN A 76 8.97 4.15 16.22
N GLU A 77 8.84 4.83 15.07
CA GLU A 77 9.99 5.14 14.22
C GLU A 77 11.01 6.00 14.97
N ALA A 78 10.58 7.07 15.64
CA ALA A 78 11.46 7.94 16.41
C ALA A 78 12.16 7.17 17.55
N PHE A 79 11.43 6.34 18.29
CA PHE A 79 11.98 5.50 19.34
C PHE A 79 13.03 4.51 18.81
N CYS A 80 12.77 3.91 17.65
CA CYS A 80 13.68 2.95 17.03
C CYS A 80 14.85 3.62 16.29
N ALA A 81 14.72 4.87 15.84
CA ALA A 81 15.75 5.59 15.10
C ALA A 81 17.05 5.72 15.90
N GLU A 82 16.96 5.89 17.23
CA GLU A 82 18.13 5.92 18.11
C GLU A 82 18.88 4.58 18.17
N LYS A 83 18.19 3.47 17.86
CA LYS A 83 18.72 2.10 17.94
C LYS A 83 18.97 1.45 16.57
N ASN A 84 18.54 2.09 15.48
CA ASN A 84 18.64 1.56 14.13
C ASN A 84 20.01 1.87 13.52
N LEU A 85 20.89 0.86 13.47
CA LEU A 85 22.23 0.95 12.88
C LEU A 85 22.24 0.83 11.34
N THR A 86 21.12 0.45 10.74
CA THR A 86 21.03 0.06 9.31
C THR A 86 20.46 1.14 8.40
N LEU A 87 19.66 2.08 8.93
CA LEU A 87 19.04 3.14 8.14
C LEU A 87 19.89 4.42 8.21
N PRO A 88 20.01 5.17 7.10
CA PRO A 88 20.65 6.50 7.13
C PRO A 88 19.94 7.42 8.13
N LYS A 89 20.70 8.26 8.85
CA LYS A 89 20.16 9.15 9.89
C LYS A 89 19.10 10.14 9.36
N ASP A 90 19.21 10.54 8.10
CA ASP A 90 18.29 11.49 7.46
C ASP A 90 17.12 10.79 6.73
N PHE A 91 17.00 9.46 6.87
CA PHE A 91 15.95 8.71 6.21
C PHE A 91 14.70 8.65 7.09
N THR A 92 13.61 9.22 6.60
CA THR A 92 12.27 9.05 7.18
C THR A 92 11.50 7.98 6.39
N PHE A 93 11.17 6.88 7.06
CA PHE A 93 10.32 5.80 6.59
C PHE A 93 8.84 6.22 6.63
N VAL A 94 8.35 6.70 7.77
CA VAL A 94 6.95 7.12 7.95
C VAL A 94 6.80 8.62 7.61
N ARG A 95 6.77 8.95 6.31
CA ARG A 95 6.80 10.36 5.85
C ARG A 95 5.47 11.10 6.03
N LYS A 96 4.57 10.95 5.06
CA LYS A 96 3.22 11.53 5.01
C LYS A 96 2.23 10.37 4.85
N GLY A 97 1.28 10.26 5.77
CA GLY A 97 0.18 9.32 5.68
C GLY A 97 -0.96 9.95 4.87
N GLY A 98 -1.79 9.11 4.26
CA GLY A 98 -2.95 9.53 3.48
C GLY A 98 -2.73 9.42 1.97
N THR A 99 -3.76 9.78 1.22
CA THR A 99 -3.82 9.60 -0.23
C THR A 99 -3.44 10.90 -0.95
N SER A 100 -2.23 11.01 -1.50
CA SER A 100 -1.87 12.13 -2.37
C SER A 100 -2.16 11.79 -3.83
N ARG A 101 -2.86 12.68 -4.54
CA ARG A 101 -3.24 12.49 -5.94
C ARG A 101 -2.28 13.23 -6.88
N GLY A 102 -1.12 12.63 -7.16
CA GLY A 102 -0.27 13.02 -8.29
C GLY A 102 0.21 14.48 -8.31
N GLU A 103 0.27 15.15 -7.15
CA GLU A 103 0.80 16.51 -7.05
C GLU A 103 2.25 16.54 -7.57
N GLY A 104 2.52 17.44 -8.53
CA GLY A 104 3.84 17.59 -9.13
C GLY A 104 4.16 16.68 -10.31
N ILE A 105 3.19 15.93 -10.85
CA ILE A 105 3.38 15.15 -12.09
C ILE A 105 3.01 16.01 -13.30
N SER A 106 3.88 16.05 -14.31
CA SER A 106 3.64 16.80 -15.55
C SER A 106 2.47 16.20 -16.36
N PRO A 107 1.76 16.98 -17.19
CA PRO A 107 0.69 16.45 -18.05
C PRO A 107 1.17 15.35 -19.01
N GLU A 108 2.41 15.47 -19.51
CA GLU A 108 3.01 14.45 -20.37
C GLU A 108 3.23 13.14 -19.62
N ASP A 109 3.74 13.21 -18.39
CA ASP A 109 3.96 12.05 -17.54
C ASP A 109 2.64 11.40 -17.12
N LEU A 110 1.62 12.18 -16.79
CA LEU A 110 0.27 11.68 -16.51
C LEU A 110 -0.30 10.92 -17.72
N SER A 111 -0.16 11.48 -18.93
CA SER A 111 -0.58 10.81 -20.16
C SER A 111 0.17 9.49 -20.38
N PHE A 112 1.48 9.49 -20.15
CA PHE A 112 2.30 8.28 -20.24
C PHE A 112 1.89 7.21 -19.22
N ILE A 113 1.67 7.60 -17.96
CA ILE A 113 1.19 6.71 -16.89
C ILE A 113 -0.16 6.11 -17.27
N ASN A 114 -1.13 6.94 -17.66
CA ASN A 114 -2.47 6.47 -18.05
C ASN A 114 -2.41 5.51 -19.25
N LYS A 115 -1.53 5.78 -20.23
CA LYS A 115 -1.33 4.89 -21.38
C LYS A 115 -0.77 3.52 -20.98
N ARG A 116 0.16 3.48 -20.02
CA ARG A 116 0.84 2.23 -19.62
C ARG A 116 0.09 1.45 -18.55
N ALA A 117 -0.42 2.14 -17.54
CA ALA A 117 -1.04 1.55 -16.37
C ALA A 117 -2.57 1.56 -16.40
N GLY A 118 -3.21 2.32 -17.29
CA GLY A 118 -4.66 2.53 -17.26
C GLY A 118 -5.50 1.26 -17.28
N THR A 119 -5.09 0.24 -18.06
CA THR A 119 -5.77 -1.07 -18.06
C THR A 119 -5.65 -1.76 -16.70
N MET A 120 -4.47 -1.74 -16.09
CA MET A 120 -4.23 -2.31 -14.77
C MET A 120 -5.00 -1.55 -13.67
N MET A 121 -4.99 -0.22 -13.74
CA MET A 121 -5.75 0.65 -12.84
C MET A 121 -7.24 0.33 -12.89
N LYS A 122 -7.81 0.10 -14.08
CA LYS A 122 -9.21 -0.30 -14.23
C LYS A 122 -9.52 -1.66 -13.60
N ILE A 123 -8.60 -2.63 -13.69
CA ILE A 123 -8.77 -3.94 -13.04
C ILE A 123 -8.92 -3.77 -11.52
N PHE A 124 -8.18 -2.85 -10.92
CA PHE A 124 -8.30 -2.52 -9.49
C PHE A 124 -9.44 -1.52 -9.17
N GLY A 125 -10.25 -1.14 -10.16
CA GLY A 125 -11.41 -0.27 -9.98
C GLY A 125 -11.08 1.21 -9.84
N TYR A 126 -9.90 1.66 -10.28
CA TYR A 126 -9.61 3.09 -10.41
C TYR A 126 -10.27 3.63 -11.70
N THR A 127 -10.96 4.77 -11.58
CA THR A 127 -11.67 5.47 -12.67
C THR A 127 -10.89 6.65 -13.20
#